data_AF-A0A965U8X1-F1
#
_entry.id   AF-A0A965U8X1-F1
#
_cell.length_a   1.000
_cell.length_b   1.000
_cell.length_c   1.000
_cell.angle_alpha   90.00
_cell.angle_beta   90.00
_cell.angle_gamma   90.00
#
_symmetry.space_group_name_H-M   'P 1'
#
loop_
_entity.id
_entity.type
_entity.pdbx_description
1 polymer ?
#
loop_
_entity_poly.entity_id
_entity_poly.type
_entity_poly.pdbx_seq_one_letter_code
_entity_poly.pdbx_strand_id
1 'polypeptide(L)'
;AKAHGVPIRIGVNAGSLERALYEKHGGATPQAMVESALSHAALLEAEGFYDIVISLKASSVQDTVAAYEAMAAVCPYPLHIGVTEAGSGAAGLVKSAAGLGILLHECIGDTLRVSLTGEPVQEVEAARLLLRAMGLRREGTEIISCPTCGRTGFDLLPVVRRVEAALPKDGPYLKVAVMGCVVNGPGEARDADVGIAFGGGKGVLFAGGEKLGTFSQEQAIETLIEEAKRRLGQAAQR
;
A
#
# COMPACT_ATOMS: atom_id res chain seq x y z
N ALA A 1 26.81 -12.36 -12.60
CA ALA A 1 26.26 -11.06 -12.18
C ALA A 1 27.10 -9.91 -12.71
N LYS A 2 28.30 -9.67 -12.17
CA LYS A 2 29.22 -8.56 -12.54
C LYS A 2 29.44 -8.38 -14.04
N ALA A 3 29.80 -9.44 -14.76
CA ALA A 3 30.05 -9.39 -16.22
C ALA A 3 28.84 -8.98 -17.07
N HIS A 4 27.63 -9.04 -16.51
CA HIS A 4 26.38 -8.72 -17.20
C HIS A 4 25.64 -7.52 -16.59
N GLY A 5 26.23 -6.82 -15.61
CA GLY A 5 25.59 -5.69 -14.92
C GLY A 5 24.28 -6.04 -14.21
N VAL A 6 24.14 -7.29 -13.73
CA VAL A 6 22.93 -7.77 -13.06
C VAL A 6 23.12 -7.68 -11.54
N PRO A 7 22.24 -6.98 -10.80
CA PRO A 7 22.33 -6.88 -9.33
C PRO A 7 22.02 -8.22 -8.65
N ILE A 8 22.49 -8.39 -7.42
CA ILE A 8 22.20 -9.55 -6.58
C ILE A 8 21.41 -9.10 -5.35
N ARG A 9 20.31 -9.80 -5.06
CA ARG A 9 19.64 -9.66 -3.75
C ARG A 9 20.12 -10.74 -2.79
N ILE A 10 20.74 -10.35 -1.68
CA ILE A 10 20.99 -11.23 -0.55
C ILE A 10 19.72 -11.30 0.29
N GLY A 11 19.16 -12.50 0.42
CA GLY A 11 17.92 -12.74 1.17
C GLY A 11 18.14 -13.67 2.35
N VAL A 12 18.02 -13.13 3.56
CA VAL A 12 18.09 -13.91 4.81
C VAL A 12 16.68 -14.12 5.34
N ASN A 13 16.30 -15.37 5.56
CA ASN A 13 15.03 -15.72 6.18
C ASN A 13 15.29 -16.34 7.55
N ALA A 14 14.48 -15.98 8.55
CA ALA A 14 14.61 -16.51 9.92
C ALA A 14 14.58 -18.05 9.95
N GLY A 15 13.76 -18.67 9.10
CA GLY A 15 13.64 -20.13 9.02
C GLY A 15 14.80 -20.87 8.33
N SER A 16 15.74 -20.15 7.70
CA SER A 16 16.87 -20.73 6.99
C SER A 16 18.21 -20.14 7.42
N LEU A 17 18.29 -19.61 8.65
CA LEU A 17 19.50 -19.03 9.21
C LEU A 17 20.60 -20.08 9.39
N GLU A 18 21.86 -19.68 9.18
CA GLU A 18 23.01 -20.55 9.39
C GLU A 18 23.10 -21.06 10.82
N ARG A 19 23.34 -22.36 11.00
CA ARG A 19 23.38 -23.01 12.31
C ARG A 19 24.33 -22.34 13.30
N ALA A 20 25.51 -21.91 12.84
CA ALA A 20 26.50 -21.24 13.70
C ALA A 20 25.97 -19.91 14.26
N LEU A 21 25.26 -19.12 13.44
CA LEU A 21 24.65 -17.86 13.88
C LEU A 21 23.45 -18.12 14.78
N TYR A 22 22.64 -19.13 14.45
CA TYR A 22 21.52 -19.56 15.29
C TYR A 22 21.99 -19.95 16.70
N GLU A 23 23.04 -20.76 16.81
CA GLU A 23 23.62 -21.19 18.09
C GLU A 23 24.26 -20.00 18.83
N LYS A 24 24.99 -19.13 18.13
CA LYS A 24 25.63 -17.93 18.70
C LYS A 24 24.63 -16.97 19.35
N HIS A 25 23.49 -16.75 18.70
CA HIS A 25 22.48 -15.77 19.14
C HIS A 25 21.34 -16.39 19.94
N GLY A 26 21.34 -17.71 20.15
CA GLY A 26 20.30 -18.42 20.89
C GLY A 26 18.96 -18.51 20.13
N GLY A 27 18.97 -18.37 18.81
CA GLY A 27 17.78 -18.39 17.96
C GLY A 27 17.92 -17.56 16.69
N ALA A 28 16.85 -17.51 15.90
CA ALA A 28 16.76 -16.64 14.72
C ALA A 28 16.39 -15.20 15.12
N THR A 29 17.25 -14.56 15.91
CA THR A 29 17.04 -13.18 16.38
C THR A 29 17.24 -12.17 15.24
N PRO A 30 16.66 -10.96 15.34
CA PRO A 30 16.94 -9.86 14.42
C PRO A 30 18.44 -9.62 14.19
N GLN A 31 19.24 -9.65 15.25
CA GLN A 31 20.69 -9.45 15.20
C GLN A 31 21.40 -10.59 14.45
N ALA A 32 20.96 -11.84 14.63
CA ALA A 32 21.51 -12.97 13.91
C ALA A 32 21.25 -12.86 12.40
N MET A 33 20.05 -12.38 12.02
CA MET A 33 19.69 -12.15 10.62
C MET A 33 20.50 -11.01 10.00
N VAL A 34 20.71 -9.91 10.73
CA VAL A 34 21.56 -8.80 10.30
C VAL A 34 23.00 -9.27 10.09
N GLU A 35 23.57 -10.01 11.05
CA GLU A 35 24.93 -10.55 10.94
C GLU A 35 25.07 -11.47 9.73
N SER A 36 24.10 -12.37 9.49
CA SER A 36 24.08 -13.24 8.31
C SER A 36 24.13 -12.42 7.02
N ALA A 37 23.25 -11.43 6.86
CA ALA A 37 23.18 -10.64 5.63
C ALA A 37 24.44 -9.79 5.40
N LEU A 38 25.01 -9.18 6.45
CA LEU A 38 26.27 -8.44 6.35
C LEU A 38 27.45 -9.36 6.03
N SER A 39 27.48 -10.59 6.59
CA SER A 39 28.53 -11.55 6.27
C SER A 39 28.49 -11.97 4.79
N HIS A 40 27.29 -12.16 4.22
CA HIS A 40 27.13 -12.43 2.79
C HIS A 40 27.48 -11.22 1.93
N ALA A 41 27.16 -10.01 2.38
CA ALA A 41 27.54 -8.79 1.67
C ALA A 41 29.06 -8.67 1.59
N ALA A 42 29.76 -8.88 2.71
CA ALA A 42 31.23 -8.85 2.76
C ALA A 42 31.89 -9.87 1.80
N LEU A 43 31.27 -11.04 1.58
CA LEU A 43 31.75 -12.01 0.58
C LEU A 43 31.67 -11.44 -0.85
N LEU A 44 30.59 -10.73 -1.18
CA LEU A 44 30.46 -10.07 -2.49
C LEU A 44 31.41 -8.88 -2.63
N GLU A 45 31.57 -8.09 -1.56
CA GLU A 45 32.50 -6.96 -1.53
C GLU A 45 33.96 -7.41 -1.70
N ALA A 46 34.35 -8.55 -1.15
CA ALA A 46 35.69 -9.13 -1.32
C ALA A 46 36.00 -9.45 -2.80
N GLU A 47 34.98 -9.75 -3.60
CA GLU A 47 35.06 -9.95 -5.05
C GLU A 47 34.84 -8.63 -5.84
N GLY A 48 34.77 -7.50 -5.13
CA GLY A 48 34.53 -6.17 -5.67
C GLY A 48 33.17 -6.03 -6.33
N PHE A 49 32.13 -6.67 -5.80
CA PHE A 49 30.74 -6.58 -6.29
C PHE A 49 29.89 -5.80 -5.29
N TYR A 50 29.25 -4.71 -5.75
CA TYR A 50 28.52 -3.77 -4.90
C TYR A 50 27.08 -3.50 -5.35
N ASP A 51 26.63 -4.09 -6.47
CA ASP A 51 25.26 -4.00 -6.97
C ASP A 51 24.33 -4.93 -6.16
N ILE A 52 24.18 -4.61 -4.88
CA ILE A 52 23.56 -5.47 -3.86
C ILE A 52 22.24 -4.86 -3.38
N VAL A 53 21.25 -5.73 -3.16
CA VAL A 53 20.02 -5.43 -2.42
C VAL A 53 19.93 -6.38 -1.24
N ILE A 54 19.52 -5.91 -0.07
CA ILE A 54 19.36 -6.76 1.13
C ILE A 54 17.88 -6.99 1.42
N SER A 55 17.52 -8.19 1.85
CA SER A 55 16.22 -8.47 2.47
C SER A 55 16.37 -9.37 3.68
N LEU A 56 15.66 -9.02 4.76
CA LEU A 56 15.53 -9.80 5.98
C LEU A 56 14.06 -10.19 6.14
N LYS A 57 13.71 -11.47 6.22
CA LYS A 57 12.31 -11.87 6.36
C LYS A 57 12.10 -12.78 7.57
N ALA A 58 11.19 -12.34 8.44
CA ALA A 58 10.64 -13.14 9.52
C ALA A 58 9.13 -13.27 9.35
N SER A 59 8.53 -14.28 10.00
CA SER A 59 7.08 -14.49 9.98
C SER A 59 6.36 -13.64 11.03
N SER A 60 7.05 -13.17 12.07
CA SER A 60 6.55 -12.21 13.05
C SER A 60 6.68 -10.78 12.53
N VAL A 61 5.67 -9.94 12.77
CA VAL A 61 5.70 -8.52 12.40
C VAL A 61 6.79 -7.80 13.21
N GLN A 62 6.84 -8.06 14.51
CA GLN A 62 7.75 -7.42 15.45
C GLN A 62 9.21 -7.77 15.11
N ASP A 63 9.49 -9.04 14.83
CA ASP A 63 10.86 -9.45 14.48
C ASP A 63 11.27 -8.91 13.11
N THR A 64 10.33 -8.82 12.17
CA THR A 64 10.59 -8.22 10.85
C THR A 64 10.96 -6.75 11.00
N VAL A 65 10.17 -5.99 11.77
CA VAL A 65 10.42 -4.56 12.02
C VAL A 65 11.78 -4.37 12.68
N ALA A 66 12.03 -5.06 13.80
CA ALA A 66 13.29 -4.96 14.54
C ALA A 66 14.51 -5.34 13.70
N ALA A 67 14.40 -6.34 12.81
CA ALA A 67 15.48 -6.74 11.92
C ALA A 67 15.80 -5.65 10.89
N TYR A 68 14.78 -5.03 10.29
CA TYR A 68 14.99 -3.95 9.32
C TYR A 68 15.44 -2.64 9.95
N GLU A 69 14.95 -2.27 11.14
CA GLU A 69 15.47 -1.14 11.91
C GLU A 69 16.96 -1.32 12.21
N ALA A 70 17.34 -2.49 12.72
CA ALA A 70 18.73 -2.82 13.02
C ALA A 70 19.58 -2.82 11.74
N MET A 71 19.04 -3.31 10.62
CA MET A 71 19.76 -3.33 9.34
C MET A 71 19.93 -1.91 8.76
N ALA A 72 18.88 -1.09 8.79
CA ALA A 72 18.91 0.28 8.26
C ALA A 72 19.94 1.17 8.98
N ALA A 73 20.25 0.87 10.25
CA ALA A 73 21.27 1.58 11.02
C ALA A 73 22.71 1.31 10.56
N VAL A 74 22.96 0.21 9.84
CA VAL A 74 24.32 -0.27 9.53
C VAL A 74 24.56 -0.59 8.05
N CYS A 75 23.50 -0.71 7.25
CA CYS A 75 23.56 -1.15 5.86
C CYS A 75 23.52 0.02 4.87
N PRO A 76 24.50 0.15 3.96
CA PRO A 76 24.48 1.17 2.91
C PRO A 76 23.65 0.77 1.67
N TYR A 77 23.20 -0.49 1.58
CA TYR A 77 22.50 -1.02 0.40
C TYR A 77 20.98 -0.86 0.48
N PRO A 78 20.29 -0.76 -0.67
CA PRO A 78 18.84 -0.76 -0.72
C PRO A 78 18.22 -1.98 -0.03
N LEU A 79 17.09 -1.77 0.64
CA LEU A 79 16.36 -2.77 1.40
C LEU A 79 15.08 -3.18 0.66
N HIS A 80 14.97 -4.48 0.37
CA HIS A 80 13.74 -5.11 -0.12
C HIS A 80 12.90 -5.63 1.05
N ILE A 81 11.95 -4.82 1.50
CA ILE A 81 11.12 -5.12 2.67
C ILE A 81 9.97 -6.09 2.34
N GLY A 82 9.59 -6.90 3.32
CA GLY A 82 8.52 -7.88 3.16
C GLY A 82 8.29 -8.67 4.44
N VAL A 83 7.02 -8.91 4.77
CA VAL A 83 6.64 -9.92 5.78
C VAL A 83 6.47 -11.24 5.05
N THR A 84 7.16 -12.31 5.49
CA THR A 84 6.96 -13.64 4.92
C THR A 84 5.83 -14.37 5.64
N GLU A 85 5.22 -15.35 4.97
CA GLU A 85 4.16 -16.19 5.56
C GLU A 85 3.02 -15.34 6.18
N ALA A 86 2.55 -14.32 5.44
CA ALA A 86 1.51 -13.45 5.97
C ALA A 86 0.16 -14.19 6.11
N GLY A 87 -0.05 -15.23 5.31
CA GLY A 87 -1.31 -15.98 5.20
C GLY A 87 -2.16 -15.50 4.03
N SER A 88 -3.42 -15.93 4.00
CA SER A 88 -4.37 -15.58 2.93
C SER A 88 -5.36 -14.51 3.36
N GLY A 89 -6.04 -13.91 2.36
CA GLY A 89 -7.17 -13.01 2.56
C GLY A 89 -6.90 -11.84 3.51
N ALA A 90 -7.89 -11.50 4.33
CA ALA A 90 -7.82 -10.34 5.23
C ALA A 90 -6.69 -10.45 6.28
N ALA A 91 -6.43 -11.65 6.80
CA ALA A 91 -5.37 -11.85 7.79
C ALA A 91 -3.99 -11.53 7.21
N GLY A 92 -3.70 -12.01 6.00
CA GLY A 92 -2.45 -11.73 5.30
C GLY A 92 -2.28 -10.25 4.94
N LEU A 93 -3.37 -9.58 4.54
CA LEU A 93 -3.37 -8.15 4.26
C LEU A 93 -3.08 -7.32 5.52
N VAL A 94 -3.79 -7.59 6.62
CA VAL A 94 -3.60 -6.88 7.90
C VAL A 94 -2.18 -7.08 8.42
N LYS A 95 -1.69 -8.33 8.40
CA LYS A 95 -0.34 -8.65 8.89
C LYS A 95 0.75 -7.95 8.05
N SER A 96 0.61 -7.96 6.72
CA SER A 96 1.56 -7.29 5.83
C SER A 96 1.52 -5.78 5.99
N ALA A 97 0.32 -5.18 6.05
CA ALA A 97 0.16 -3.74 6.23
C ALA A 97 0.68 -3.26 7.59
N ALA A 98 0.50 -4.05 8.66
CA ALA A 98 1.01 -3.73 9.98
C ALA A 98 2.54 -3.65 10.01
N GLY A 99 3.24 -4.64 9.43
CA GLY A 99 4.71 -4.63 9.41
C GLY A 99 5.30 -3.63 8.42
N LEU A 100 4.81 -3.64 7.19
CA LEU A 100 5.33 -2.75 6.14
C LEU A 100 4.96 -1.29 6.40
N GLY A 101 3.80 -1.01 6.98
CA GLY A 101 3.38 0.35 7.31
C GLY A 101 4.30 1.03 8.32
N ILE A 102 4.78 0.29 9.33
CA ILE A 102 5.77 0.79 10.30
C ILE A 102 7.08 1.14 9.59
N LEU A 103 7.64 0.19 8.83
CA LEU A 103 8.89 0.39 8.11
C LEU A 103 8.82 1.58 7.13
N LEU A 104 7.74 1.66 6.35
CA LEU A 104 7.54 2.75 5.41
C LEU A 104 7.35 4.11 6.11
N HIS A 105 6.69 4.15 7.27
CA HIS A 105 6.56 5.36 8.07
C HIS A 105 7.92 5.87 8.57
N GLU A 106 8.82 4.95 8.92
CA GLU A 106 10.19 5.23 9.35
C GLU A 106 11.17 5.46 8.19
N CYS A 107 10.66 5.53 6.95
CA CYS A 107 11.44 5.68 5.73
C CYS A 107 12.42 4.52 5.49
N ILE A 108 12.07 3.30 5.93
CA ILE A 108 12.84 2.08 5.73
C ILE A 108 12.21 1.25 4.61
N GLY A 109 12.97 1.06 3.53
CA GLY A 109 12.61 0.20 2.40
C GLY A 109 12.56 0.91 1.05
N ASP A 110 13.28 0.36 0.08
CA ASP A 110 13.42 0.91 -1.28
C ASP A 110 12.54 0.16 -2.28
N THR A 111 12.21 -1.08 -1.97
CA THR A 111 11.27 -1.91 -2.71
C THR A 111 10.58 -2.85 -1.74
N LEU A 112 9.36 -3.30 -2.07
CA LEU A 112 8.59 -4.16 -1.18
C LEU A 112 7.94 -5.33 -1.91
N ARG A 113 7.62 -6.37 -1.15
CA ARG A 113 6.71 -7.43 -1.56
C ARG A 113 5.76 -7.78 -0.43
N VAL A 114 4.46 -7.77 -0.73
CA VAL A 114 3.43 -8.38 0.11
C VAL A 114 3.41 -9.88 -0.21
N SER A 115 3.54 -10.76 0.78
CA SER A 115 3.61 -12.22 0.55
C SER A 115 2.29 -12.88 0.99
N LEU A 116 1.35 -13.06 0.06
CA LEU A 116 0.04 -13.63 0.35
C LEU A 116 -0.04 -15.08 -0.14
N THR A 117 -0.75 -15.92 0.59
CA THR A 117 -1.15 -17.24 0.07
C THR A 117 -2.33 -17.04 -0.90
N GLY A 118 -2.05 -16.91 -2.19
CA GLY A 118 -3.06 -16.65 -3.23
C GLY A 118 -2.44 -16.32 -4.59
N GLU A 119 -3.23 -15.67 -5.45
CA GLU A 119 -2.79 -15.25 -6.78
C GLU A 119 -1.76 -14.11 -6.69
N PRO A 120 -0.64 -14.16 -7.44
CA PRO A 120 0.40 -13.12 -7.38
C PRO A 120 -0.12 -11.70 -7.68
N VAL A 121 -1.16 -11.58 -8.51
CA VAL A 121 -1.80 -10.30 -8.81
C VAL A 121 -2.36 -9.64 -7.55
N GLN A 122 -2.86 -10.42 -6.59
CA GLN A 122 -3.36 -9.90 -5.31
C GLN A 122 -2.23 -9.32 -4.44
N GLU A 123 -1.02 -9.89 -4.50
CA GLU A 123 0.16 -9.32 -3.84
C GLU A 123 0.49 -7.93 -4.40
N VAL A 124 0.41 -7.77 -5.71
CA VAL A 124 0.67 -6.50 -6.41
C VAL A 124 -0.42 -5.46 -6.10
N GLU A 125 -1.69 -5.85 -6.13
CA GLU A 125 -2.80 -4.97 -5.75
C GLU A 125 -2.65 -4.50 -4.28
N ALA A 126 -2.33 -5.42 -3.36
CA ALA A 126 -2.09 -5.09 -1.96
C ALA A 126 -0.91 -4.13 -1.75
N ALA A 127 0.20 -4.35 -2.45
CA ALA A 127 1.37 -3.48 -2.43
C ALA A 127 1.02 -2.05 -2.89
N ARG A 128 0.29 -1.92 -4.01
CA ARG A 128 -0.15 -0.62 -4.55
C ARG A 128 -1.10 0.08 -3.59
N LEU A 129 -2.06 -0.65 -3.00
CA LEU A 129 -2.99 -0.11 -2.00
C LEU A 129 -2.26 0.40 -0.75
N LEU A 130 -1.30 -0.36 -0.23
CA LEU A 130 -0.48 0.06 0.91
C LEU A 130 0.30 1.34 0.62
N LEU A 131 1.03 1.38 -0.51
CA LEU A 131 1.81 2.56 -0.88
C LEU A 131 0.94 3.79 -1.09
N ARG A 132 -0.28 3.62 -1.62
CA ARG A 132 -1.27 4.69 -1.75
C ARG A 132 -1.78 5.16 -0.39
N ALA A 133 -2.13 4.24 0.51
CA ALA A 133 -2.57 4.56 1.87
C ALA A 133 -1.50 5.30 2.67
N MET A 134 -0.22 4.99 2.43
CA MET A 134 0.92 5.70 3.03
C MET A 134 1.27 7.03 2.33
N GLY A 135 0.57 7.40 1.25
CA GLY A 135 0.84 8.61 0.47
C GLY A 135 2.14 8.57 -0.35
N LEU A 136 2.79 7.41 -0.45
CA LEU A 136 4.07 7.22 -1.17
C LEU A 136 3.88 7.02 -2.67
N ARG A 137 2.69 6.58 -3.09
CA ARG A 137 2.33 6.40 -4.51
C ARG A 137 0.98 7.06 -4.78
N ARG A 138 0.93 7.89 -5.82
CA ARG A 138 -0.31 8.50 -6.31
C ARG A 138 -0.59 7.98 -7.71
N GLU A 139 -1.28 6.84 -7.78
CA GLU A 139 -1.73 6.21 -9.03
C GLU A 139 -3.12 5.62 -8.86
N GLY A 140 -3.91 5.59 -9.94
CA GLY A 140 -5.25 5.03 -9.99
C GLY A 140 -6.30 5.76 -9.16
N THR A 141 -7.49 5.16 -9.06
CA THR A 141 -8.61 5.78 -8.33
C THR A 141 -8.57 5.43 -6.84
N GLU A 142 -8.53 6.42 -5.97
CA GLU A 142 -8.74 6.29 -4.52
C GLU A 142 -10.17 6.68 -4.18
N ILE A 143 -10.97 5.73 -3.67
CA ILE A 143 -12.33 6.01 -3.24
C ILE A 143 -12.34 6.10 -1.73
N ILE A 144 -12.71 7.27 -1.22
CA ILE A 144 -12.98 7.49 0.20
C ILE A 144 -14.48 7.52 0.43
N SER A 145 -14.93 6.85 1.48
CA SER A 145 -16.34 6.82 1.87
C SER A 145 -16.48 6.85 3.37
N CYS A 146 -17.52 7.51 3.86
CA CYS A 146 -17.79 7.49 5.29
C CYS A 146 -18.23 6.10 5.75
N PRO A 147 -17.98 5.70 7.01
CA PRO A 147 -18.69 4.57 7.59
C PRO A 147 -20.20 4.82 7.55
N THR A 148 -21.00 3.75 7.43
CA THR A 148 -22.45 3.87 7.59
C THR A 148 -22.78 4.14 9.07
N CYS A 149 -23.72 5.03 9.33
CA CYS A 149 -24.19 5.36 10.68
C CYS A 149 -25.68 5.70 10.67
N GLY A 150 -26.28 5.96 11.84
CA GLY A 150 -27.71 6.30 11.93
C GLY A 150 -28.13 7.61 11.23
N ARG A 151 -27.17 8.38 10.71
CA ARG A 151 -27.41 9.60 9.90
C ARG A 151 -27.48 9.30 8.40
N THR A 152 -27.04 8.11 7.98
CA THR A 152 -27.04 7.72 6.58
C THR A 152 -28.48 7.46 6.15
N GLY A 153 -28.98 8.29 5.23
CA GLY A 153 -30.39 8.24 4.80
C GLY A 153 -30.71 7.17 3.74
N PHE A 154 -29.74 6.35 3.33
CA PHE A 154 -29.87 5.32 2.29
C PHE A 154 -28.70 4.32 2.37
N ASP A 155 -28.75 3.23 1.60
CA ASP A 155 -27.67 2.23 1.58
C ASP A 155 -26.46 2.73 0.75
N LEU A 156 -25.39 3.09 1.46
CA LEU A 156 -24.17 3.65 0.87
C LEU A 156 -23.30 2.59 0.18
N LEU A 157 -23.28 1.36 0.69
CA LEU A 157 -22.35 0.33 0.25
C LEU A 157 -22.56 -0.07 -1.23
N PRO A 158 -23.79 -0.26 -1.74
CA PRO A 158 -24.04 -0.49 -3.16
C PRO A 158 -23.55 0.66 -4.05
N VAL A 159 -23.65 1.90 -3.58
CA VAL A 159 -23.16 3.07 -4.31
C VAL A 159 -21.65 3.06 -4.41
N VAL A 160 -20.95 2.84 -3.30
CA VAL A 160 -19.48 2.73 -3.29
C VAL A 160 -19.01 1.64 -4.25
N ARG A 161 -19.60 0.44 -4.18
CA ARG A 161 -19.27 -0.68 -5.08
C ARG A 161 -19.50 -0.36 -6.56
N ARG A 162 -20.56 0.36 -6.88
CA ARG A 162 -20.84 0.79 -8.26
C ARG A 162 -19.79 1.77 -8.76
N VAL A 163 -19.35 2.70 -7.91
CA VAL A 163 -18.28 3.66 -8.23
C VAL A 163 -16.94 2.92 -8.39
N GLU A 164 -16.61 1.99 -7.48
CA GLU A 164 -15.41 1.13 -7.56
C GLU A 164 -15.37 0.33 -8.87
N ALA A 165 -16.48 -0.29 -9.26
CA ALA A 165 -16.56 -1.09 -10.48
C ALA A 165 -16.49 -0.24 -11.77
N ALA A 166 -16.89 1.03 -11.71
CA ALA A 166 -16.93 1.92 -12.86
C ALA A 166 -15.62 2.65 -13.14
N LEU A 167 -14.71 2.70 -12.17
CA LEU A 167 -13.47 3.48 -12.23
C LEU A 167 -12.23 2.56 -12.31
N PRO A 168 -11.19 2.96 -13.06
CA PRO A 168 -10.00 2.14 -13.22
C PRO A 168 -9.18 2.09 -11.93
N LYS A 169 -8.60 0.91 -11.64
CA LYS A 169 -7.67 0.72 -10.52
C LYS A 169 -6.29 1.33 -10.77
N ASP A 170 -5.93 1.49 -12.04
CA ASP A 170 -4.63 1.95 -12.52
C ASP A 170 -4.75 3.22 -13.37
N GLY A 171 -3.61 3.85 -13.65
CA GLY A 171 -3.52 5.08 -14.43
C GLY A 171 -3.29 6.32 -13.57
N PRO A 172 -3.66 7.52 -14.06
CA PRO A 172 -3.54 8.75 -13.30
C PRO A 172 -4.27 8.69 -11.96
N TYR A 173 -3.72 9.37 -10.96
CA TYR A 173 -4.36 9.44 -9.64
C TYR A 173 -5.62 10.29 -9.67
N LEU A 174 -6.71 9.78 -9.07
CA LEU A 174 -7.93 10.52 -8.82
C LEU A 174 -8.52 10.14 -7.46
N LYS A 175 -8.76 11.12 -6.60
CA LYS A 175 -9.44 10.94 -5.32
C LYS A 175 -10.94 11.20 -5.49
N VAL A 176 -11.75 10.21 -5.15
CA VAL A 176 -13.21 10.24 -5.27
C VAL A 176 -13.86 10.06 -3.90
N ALA A 177 -14.79 10.94 -3.54
CA ALA A 177 -15.51 10.87 -2.26
C ALA A 177 -16.98 10.45 -2.41
N VAL A 178 -17.43 9.51 -1.59
CA VAL A 178 -18.82 9.03 -1.55
C VAL A 178 -19.35 9.05 -0.12
N MET A 179 -20.12 10.09 0.23
CA MET A 179 -20.47 10.40 1.61
C MET A 179 -21.97 10.31 1.88
N GLY A 180 -22.33 9.59 2.94
CA GLY A 180 -23.71 9.19 3.22
C GLY A 180 -24.57 10.21 3.97
N CYS A 181 -24.02 11.35 4.39
CA CYS A 181 -24.78 12.37 5.14
C CYS A 181 -24.29 13.80 4.85
N VAL A 182 -25.09 14.78 5.27
CA VAL A 182 -24.81 16.22 5.08
C VAL A 182 -23.89 16.84 6.12
N VAL A 183 -23.47 16.08 7.14
CA VAL A 183 -22.71 16.61 8.28
C VAL A 183 -21.24 16.80 7.90
N ASN A 184 -20.51 15.70 7.71
CA ASN A 184 -19.12 15.75 7.26
C ASN A 184 -19.01 15.61 5.73
N GLY A 185 -20.04 15.06 5.09
CA GLY A 185 -20.00 14.71 3.68
C GLY A 185 -19.66 15.86 2.74
N PRO A 186 -20.23 17.07 2.88
CA PRO A 186 -19.90 18.19 2.00
C PRO A 186 -18.45 18.66 2.11
N GLY A 187 -17.83 18.55 3.29
CA GLY A 187 -16.42 18.90 3.47
C GLY A 187 -15.52 17.87 2.80
N GLU A 188 -15.71 16.60 3.13
CA GLU A 188 -14.92 15.50 2.57
C GLU A 188 -15.09 15.38 1.04
N ALA A 189 -16.28 15.66 0.51
CA ALA A 189 -16.54 15.68 -0.93
C ALA A 189 -15.89 16.87 -1.65
N ARG A 190 -15.71 18.00 -0.96
CA ARG A 190 -15.03 19.18 -1.49
C ARG A 190 -13.51 19.00 -1.56
N ASP A 191 -12.95 18.27 -0.59
CA ASP A 191 -11.51 17.98 -0.50
C ASP A 191 -11.05 16.88 -1.47
N ALA A 192 -11.98 16.17 -2.11
CA ALA A 192 -11.70 15.21 -3.16
C ALA A 192 -11.64 15.89 -4.54
N ASP A 193 -11.03 15.23 -5.53
CA ASP A 193 -11.01 15.72 -6.91
C ASP A 193 -12.43 15.79 -7.48
N VAL A 194 -13.25 14.81 -7.09
CA VAL A 194 -14.70 14.76 -7.32
C VAL A 194 -15.36 14.03 -6.15
N GLY A 195 -16.52 14.49 -5.70
CA GLY A 195 -17.18 13.89 -4.55
C GLY A 195 -18.68 14.12 -4.52
N ILE A 196 -19.40 13.22 -3.84
CA ILE A 196 -20.83 13.35 -3.58
C ILE A 196 -21.14 13.25 -2.08
N ALA A 197 -22.05 14.11 -1.63
CA ALA A 197 -22.60 14.08 -0.29
C ALA A 197 -24.12 13.95 -0.36
N PHE A 198 -24.66 12.90 0.24
CA PHE A 198 -26.08 12.59 0.20
C PHE A 198 -26.84 13.13 1.42
N GLY A 199 -28.12 13.45 1.21
CA GLY A 199 -29.03 13.88 2.26
C GLY A 199 -30.43 14.21 1.74
N GLY A 200 -31.46 13.90 2.53
CA GLY A 200 -32.85 14.23 2.18
C GLY A 200 -33.29 13.67 0.83
N GLY A 201 -32.82 12.46 0.46
CA GLY A 201 -33.12 11.81 -0.83
C GLY A 201 -32.42 12.40 -2.05
N LYS A 202 -31.45 13.31 -1.86
CA LYS A 202 -30.67 13.96 -2.92
C LYS A 202 -29.17 13.78 -2.72
N GLY A 203 -28.41 13.94 -3.79
CA GLY A 203 -26.95 14.03 -3.77
C GLY A 203 -26.48 15.42 -4.16
N VAL A 204 -25.57 15.99 -3.38
CA VAL A 204 -24.84 17.22 -3.73
C VAL A 204 -23.47 16.83 -4.26
N LEU A 205 -23.17 17.21 -5.49
CA LEU A 205 -21.94 16.85 -6.17
C LEU A 205 -20.95 18.01 -6.15
N PHE A 206 -19.70 17.69 -5.89
CA PHE A 206 -18.56 18.59 -5.85
C PHE A 206 -17.48 18.14 -6.82
N ALA A 207 -16.78 19.07 -7.45
CA ALA A 207 -15.62 18.77 -8.28
C ALA A 207 -14.62 19.92 -8.20
N GLY A 208 -13.34 19.61 -7.93
CA GLY A 208 -12.30 20.62 -7.73
C GLY A 208 -12.64 21.65 -6.64
N GLY A 209 -13.36 21.25 -5.60
CA GLY A 209 -13.75 22.13 -4.49
C GLY A 209 -15.02 22.97 -4.72
N GLU A 210 -15.65 22.90 -5.91
CA GLU A 210 -16.86 23.66 -6.22
C GLU A 210 -18.10 22.77 -6.29
N LYS A 211 -19.26 23.32 -5.90
CA LYS A 211 -20.54 22.62 -6.00
C LYS A 211 -21.01 22.63 -7.46
N LEU A 212 -21.04 21.47 -8.10
CA LEU A 212 -21.56 21.32 -9.46
C LEU A 212 -23.08 21.33 -9.51
N GLY A 213 -23.73 20.77 -8.49
CA GLY A 213 -25.19 20.73 -8.48
C GLY A 213 -25.79 19.89 -7.37
N THR A 214 -27.11 19.78 -7.41
CA THR A 214 -27.89 18.90 -6.55
C THR A 214 -28.81 18.07 -7.42
N PHE A 215 -28.70 16.76 -7.29
CA PHE A 215 -29.35 15.79 -8.17
C PHE A 215 -30.19 14.81 -7.35
N SER A 216 -31.10 14.09 -8.01
CA SER A 216 -31.65 12.87 -7.42
C SER A 216 -30.53 11.87 -7.14
N GLN A 217 -30.77 10.90 -6.26
CA GLN A 217 -29.75 9.94 -5.85
C GLN A 217 -29.10 9.22 -7.04
N GLU A 218 -29.90 8.71 -7.98
CA GLU A 218 -29.41 7.97 -9.15
C GLU A 218 -28.60 8.88 -10.09
N GLN A 219 -29.14 10.05 -10.41
CA GLN A 219 -28.45 11.04 -11.25
C GLN A 219 -27.11 11.47 -10.62
N ALA A 220 -27.06 11.64 -9.29
CA ALA A 220 -25.82 12.02 -8.61
C ALA A 220 -24.71 10.98 -8.78
N ILE A 221 -25.07 9.68 -8.77
CA ILE A 221 -24.12 8.57 -8.94
C ILE A 221 -23.61 8.54 -10.39
N GLU A 222 -24.49 8.68 -11.37
CA GLU A 222 -24.13 8.72 -12.78
C GLU A 222 -23.22 9.92 -13.08
N THR A 223 -23.61 11.11 -12.63
CA THR A 223 -22.83 12.33 -12.83
C THR A 223 -21.46 12.24 -12.13
N LEU A 224 -21.36 11.61 -10.96
CA LEU A 224 -20.07 11.36 -10.29
C LEU A 224 -19.14 10.52 -11.17
N ILE A 225 -19.65 9.41 -11.71
CA ILE A 225 -18.86 8.48 -12.53
C ILE A 225 -18.41 9.16 -13.84
N GLU A 226 -19.31 9.90 -14.49
CA GLU A 226 -19.00 10.64 -15.71
C GLU A 226 -17.92 11.69 -15.47
N GLU A 227 -18.06 12.49 -14.41
CA GLU A 227 -17.09 13.53 -14.05
C GLU A 227 -15.73 12.93 -13.66
N ALA A 228 -15.71 11.81 -12.93
CA ALA A 228 -14.50 11.08 -12.60
C ALA A 228 -13.78 10.57 -13.88
N LYS A 229 -14.51 9.96 -14.81
CA LYS A 229 -13.96 9.48 -16.09
C LYS A 229 -13.43 10.63 -16.94
N ARG A 230 -14.16 11.76 -17.00
CA ARG A 230 -13.74 12.97 -17.71
C ARG A 230 -12.40 13.48 -17.17
N ARG A 231 -12.23 13.53 -15.85
CA ARG A 231 -10.99 13.97 -15.19
C ARG A 231 -9.83 13.01 -15.44
N LEU A 232 -10.06 11.70 -15.34
CA LEU A 232 -9.05 10.69 -15.66
C LEU A 232 -8.57 10.82 -17.12
N GLY A 233 -9.50 11.05 -18.06
CA GLY A 233 -9.16 11.28 -19.47
C GLY A 233 -8.29 12.52 -19.68
N GLN A 234 -8.56 13.61 -18.94
CA GLN A 234 -7.74 14.83 -19.00
C GLN A 234 -6.35 14.64 -18.36
N ALA A 235 -6.27 13.86 -17.29
CA ALA A 235 -5.01 13.58 -16.61
C ALA A 235 -4.10 12.65 -17.42
N ALA A 236 -4.67 11.72 -18.20
CA ALA A 236 -3.91 10.81 -19.05
C ALA A 236 -3.29 11.48 -20.30
N GLN A 237 -3.72 12.70 -20.64
CA GLN A 237 -3.22 13.48 -21.78
C GLN A 237 -2.06 14.42 -21.41
N ARG A 238 -1.70 14.49 -20.12
CA ARG A 238 -0.60 15.31 -19.59
C ARG A 238 0.61 14.44 -19.33
#